data_AF-A0A1G3UJ96-F1
#
_entry.id   AF-A0A1G3UJ96-F1
#
_cell.length_a   1.000
_cell.length_b   1.000
_cell.length_c   1.000
_cell.angle_alpha   90.00
_cell.angle_beta   90.00
_cell.angle_gamma   90.00
#
_symmetry.space_group_name_H-M   'P 1'
#
loop_
_entity.id
_entity.type
_entity.pdbx_description
1 polymer ?
#
loop_
_entity_poly.entity_id
_entity_poly.type
_entity_poly.pdbx_seq_one_letter_code
_entity_poly.pdbx_strand_id
1 'polypeptide(L)'
;MVNEAFVAQDILVDDFLTIFVSSTLVLVFGGFYVGIYTAVKVKLLKTWTMPFAYLFWVLTGYCLYLMGSLMHVNELTAKALVVAAIGLLLLPHAVYYMQDRVHEENEH
;
A
#
# COMPACT_ATOMS: atom_id res chain seq x y z
N MET A 1 -33.51 -10.91 26.89
CA MET A 1 -32.30 -11.30 26.13
C MET A 1 -32.67 -11.27 24.66
N VAL A 2 -32.62 -10.08 24.06
CA VAL A 2 -32.80 -9.96 22.61
C VAL A 2 -31.40 -10.09 22.05
N ASN A 3 -31.10 -11.25 21.44
CA ASN A 3 -29.93 -11.37 20.60
C ASN A 3 -30.21 -10.49 19.38
N GLU A 4 -29.74 -9.25 19.43
CA GLU A 4 -29.43 -8.47 18.24
C GLU A 4 -28.40 -9.29 17.46
N ALA A 5 -28.91 -10.16 16.58
CA ALA A 5 -28.10 -10.77 15.55
C ALA A 5 -27.55 -9.59 14.74
N PHE A 6 -26.29 -9.26 14.99
CA PHE A 6 -25.51 -8.37 14.16
C PHE A 6 -25.57 -8.98 12.75
N VAL A 7 -26.42 -8.43 11.90
CA VAL A 7 -26.42 -8.77 10.47
C VAL A 7 -25.11 -8.22 9.96
N ALA A 8 -24.07 -9.04 10.05
CA ALA A 8 -22.84 -8.83 9.31
C ALA A 8 -23.29 -8.71 7.86
N GLN A 9 -23.02 -7.57 7.25
CA GLN A 9 -23.28 -7.34 5.85
C GLN A 9 -22.46 -8.41 5.10
N ASP A 10 -23.12 -9.51 4.72
CA ASP A 10 -22.43 -10.67 4.16
C ASP A 10 -21.71 -10.21 2.89
N ILE A 11 -20.38 -10.33 2.89
CA ILE A 11 -19.60 -10.21 1.68
C ILE A 11 -20.15 -11.28 0.74
N LEU A 12 -20.54 -10.90 -0.49
CA LEU A 12 -20.97 -11.89 -1.46
C LEU A 12 -19.88 -12.95 -1.59
N VAL A 13 -20.24 -14.22 -1.43
CA VAL A 13 -19.30 -15.35 -1.48
C VAL A 13 -18.49 -15.32 -2.79
N ASP A 14 -19.09 -14.82 -3.86
CA ASP A 14 -18.46 -14.65 -5.17
C ASP A 14 -17.36 -13.57 -5.19
N ASP A 15 -17.47 -12.54 -4.34
CA ASP A 15 -16.50 -11.44 -4.24
C ASP A 15 -15.34 -11.77 -3.29
N PHE A 16 -15.52 -12.74 -2.37
CA PHE A 16 -14.54 -13.11 -1.36
C PHE A 16 -13.16 -13.44 -1.95
N LEU A 17 -13.12 -14.28 -2.99
CA LEU A 17 -11.86 -14.70 -3.61
C LEU A 17 -11.13 -13.50 -4.21
N THR A 18 -11.86 -12.60 -4.86
CA THR A 18 -11.30 -11.40 -5.49
C THR A 18 -10.77 -10.42 -4.45
N ILE A 19 -11.48 -10.22 -3.34
CA ILE A 19 -11.04 -9.42 -2.20
C ILE A 19 -9.77 -10.02 -1.57
N PHE A 20 -9.76 -11.34 -1.36
CA PHE A 20 -8.60 -12.03 -0.78
C PHE A 20 -7.36 -11.92 -1.68
N VAL A 21 -7.51 -12.18 -2.99
CA VAL A 21 -6.39 -12.07 -3.93
C VAL A 21 -5.90 -10.63 -4.05
N SER A 22 -6.82 -9.66 -4.19
CA SER A 22 -6.44 -8.24 -4.29
C SER A 22 -5.72 -7.76 -3.02
N SER A 23 -6.19 -8.10 -1.82
CA SER A 23 -5.52 -7.76 -0.55
C SER A 23 -4.12 -8.38 -0.43
N THR A 24 -3.94 -9.62 -0.89
CA THR A 24 -2.62 -10.27 -0.93
C THR A 24 -1.70 -9.55 -1.91
N LEU A 25 -2.21 -9.18 -3.08
CA LEU A 25 -1.45 -8.43 -4.09
C LEU A 25 -1.07 -7.02 -3.62
N VAL A 26 -1.88 -6.36 -2.79
CA VAL A 26 -1.51 -5.08 -2.14
C VAL A 26 -0.22 -5.24 -1.34
N LEU A 27 -0.07 -6.32 -0.57
CA LEU A 27 1.15 -6.57 0.22
C LEU A 27 2.34 -6.91 -0.68
N VAL A 28 2.13 -7.74 -1.69
CA VAL A 28 3.19 -8.15 -2.63
C VAL A 28 3.71 -6.95 -3.42
N PHE A 29 2.83 -6.18 -4.05
CA PHE A 29 3.23 -5.01 -4.84
C PHE A 29 3.72 -3.86 -3.96
N GLY A 30 3.12 -3.65 -2.79
CA GLY A 30 3.61 -2.66 -1.82
C GLY A 30 5.01 -3.00 -1.32
N GLY A 31 5.27 -4.28 -1.05
CA GLY A 31 6.59 -4.79 -0.69
C GLY A 31 7.61 -4.60 -1.82
N PHE A 32 7.25 -4.89 -3.07
CA PHE A 32 8.12 -4.63 -4.23
C PHE A 32 8.40 -3.14 -4.43
N TYR A 33 7.41 -2.27 -4.24
CA TYR A 33 7.61 -0.83 -4.31
C TYR A 33 8.69 -0.37 -3.31
N VAL A 34 8.51 -0.69 -2.03
CA VAL A 34 9.45 -0.30 -0.97
C VAL A 34 10.80 -0.98 -1.18
N GLY A 35 10.82 -2.27 -1.51
CA GLY A 35 12.04 -3.04 -1.72
C GLY A 35 12.90 -2.52 -2.88
N ILE A 36 12.30 -2.23 -4.03
CA ILE A 36 13.02 -1.67 -5.19
C ILE A 36 13.48 -0.25 -4.87
N TYR A 37 12.63 0.58 -4.25
CA TYR A 37 13.00 1.92 -3.86
C TYR A 37 14.23 1.91 -2.94
N THR A 38 14.19 1.09 -1.89
CA THR A 38 15.30 0.90 -0.96
C THR A 38 16.54 0.41 -1.68
N ALA A 39 16.43 -0.64 -2.50
CA ALA A 39 17.55 -1.19 -3.24
C ALA A 39 18.23 -0.17 -4.17
N VAL A 40 17.46 0.75 -4.79
CA VAL A 40 18.03 1.86 -5.56
C VAL A 40 18.74 2.86 -4.65
N LYS A 41 18.14 3.24 -3.52
CA LYS A 41 18.72 4.23 -2.59
C LYS A 41 20.02 3.74 -1.94
N VAL A 42 20.11 2.45 -1.63
CA VAL A 42 21.35 1.83 -1.11
C VAL A 42 22.32 1.39 -2.21
N LYS A 43 22.10 1.81 -3.47
CA LYS A 43 22.96 1.52 -4.63
C LYS A 43 23.11 0.02 -4.98
N LEU A 44 22.20 -0.84 -4.50
CA LEU A 44 22.12 -2.25 -4.90
C LEU A 44 21.53 -2.40 -6.31
N LEU A 45 20.63 -1.51 -6.71
CA LEU A 45 20.06 -1.43 -8.05
C LEU A 45 20.38 -0.09 -8.72
N LYS A 46 20.40 -0.10 -10.06
CA LYS A 46 20.60 1.12 -10.86
C LYS A 46 19.41 2.05 -10.72
N THR A 47 19.65 3.36 -10.72
CA THR A 47 18.60 4.38 -10.65
C THR A 47 17.53 4.24 -11.75
N TRP A 48 17.87 3.65 -12.90
CA TRP A 48 16.92 3.36 -13.96
C TRP A 48 15.83 2.34 -13.57
N THR A 49 15.96 1.62 -12.44
CA THR A 49 14.91 0.74 -11.94
C THR A 49 13.83 1.46 -11.13
N MET A 50 14.00 2.76 -10.81
CA MET A 50 13.00 3.55 -10.07
C MET A 50 11.60 3.58 -10.71
N PRO A 51 11.45 3.75 -12.04
CA PRO A 51 10.14 3.68 -12.68
C PRO A 51 9.38 2.38 -12.39
N PHE A 52 10.08 1.25 -12.24
CA PHE A 52 9.45 -0.02 -11.86
C PHE A 52 8.90 0.01 -10.43
N ALA A 53 9.60 0.65 -9.49
CA ALA A 53 9.05 0.85 -8.14
C ALA A 53 7.71 1.60 -8.22
N TYR A 54 7.67 2.73 -8.94
CA TYR A 54 6.44 3.50 -9.09
C TYR A 54 5.33 2.75 -9.82
N LEU A 55 5.66 1.87 -10.77
CA LEU A 55 4.69 0.96 -11.38
C LEU A 55 4.06 0.04 -10.32
N PHE A 56 4.87 -0.58 -9.46
CA PHE A 56 4.36 -1.41 -8.37
C PHE A 56 3.52 -0.62 -7.37
N TRP A 57 3.84 0.66 -7.14
CA TRP A 57 3.00 1.53 -6.33
C TRP A 57 1.62 1.77 -6.98
N VAL A 58 1.57 2.08 -8.28
CA VAL A 58 0.30 2.23 -9.02
C VAL A 58 -0.52 0.95 -8.96
N LEU A 59 0.14 -0.20 -9.13
CA LEU A 59 -0.51 -1.50 -9.08
C LEU A 59 -1.05 -1.84 -7.68
N THR A 60 -0.35 -1.43 -6.63
CA THR A 60 -0.82 -1.50 -5.24
C THR A 60 -2.07 -0.65 -5.05
N GLY A 61 -2.06 0.60 -5.54
CA GLY A 61 -3.21 1.50 -5.51
C GLY A 61 -4.41 0.93 -6.26
N TYR A 62 -4.19 0.30 -7.42
CA TYR A 62 -5.23 -0.39 -8.17
C TYR A 62 -5.84 -1.57 -7.40
N CYS A 63 -5.02 -2.39 -6.75
CA CYS A 63 -5.50 -3.50 -5.92
C CYS A 63 -6.29 -2.99 -4.68
N LEU A 64 -5.84 -1.90 -4.05
CA LEU A 64 -6.58 -1.23 -2.97
C LEU A 64 -7.94 -0.72 -3.45
N TYR A 65 -8.01 -0.14 -4.65
CA TYR A 65 -9.26 0.31 -5.25
C TYR A 65 -10.23 -0.85 -5.53
N LEU A 66 -9.74 -1.94 -6.14
CA LEU A 66 -10.56 -3.13 -6.41
C LEU A 66 -11.12 -3.72 -5.11
N MET A 67 -10.27 -3.89 -4.09
CA MET A 67 -10.69 -4.40 -2.79
C MET A 67 -11.74 -3.49 -2.14
N GLY A 68 -11.49 -2.17 -2.14
CA GLY A 68 -12.42 -1.18 -1.60
C GLY A 68 -13.77 -1.15 -2.32
N SER A 69 -13.78 -1.31 -3.65
CA SER A 69 -15.02 -1.35 -4.43
C SER A 69 -15.85 -2.60 -4.15
N LEU A 70 -15.21 -3.76 -4.00
CA LEU A 70 -15.88 -5.04 -3.83
C LEU A 70 -16.37 -5.28 -2.40
N MET A 71 -15.67 -4.74 -1.40
CA MET A 71 -16.08 -4.84 0.00
C MET A 71 -17.34 -4.01 0.33
N HIS A 72 -17.94 -3.30 -0.64
CA HIS A 72 -19.11 -2.43 -0.44
C HIS A 72 -18.94 -1.50 0.77
N VAL A 73 -17.71 -1.03 1.01
CA VAL A 73 -17.39 -0.26 2.21
C VAL A 73 -17.96 1.14 2.12
N ASN A 74 -18.22 1.72 3.28
CA ASN A 74 -18.63 3.11 3.40
C ASN A 74 -17.62 4.05 2.69
N GLU A 75 -18.09 5.18 2.16
CA GLU A 75 -17.23 6.16 1.46
C GLU A 75 -16.00 6.58 2.27
N LEU A 76 -16.13 6.61 3.59
CA LEU A 76 -15.05 6.93 4.50
C LEU A 76 -13.91 5.91 4.41
N THR A 77 -14.22 4.63 4.32
CA THR A 77 -13.22 3.56 4.18
C THR A 77 -12.56 3.60 2.81
N ALA A 78 -13.32 3.86 1.75
CA ALA A 78 -12.75 4.04 0.41
C ALA A 78 -11.76 5.23 0.37
N LYS A 79 -12.11 6.36 1.01
CA LYS A 79 -11.21 7.51 1.16
C LYS A 79 -9.98 7.16 2.00
N ALA A 80 -10.14 6.38 3.07
CA ALA A 80 -9.02 5.93 3.90
C ALA A 80 -8.03 5.05 3.12
N LEU A 81 -8.51 4.18 2.21
CA LEU A 81 -7.65 3.36 1.36
C LEU A 81 -6.82 4.21 0.37
N VAL A 82 -7.40 5.27 -0.18
CA VAL A 82 -6.66 6.22 -1.03
C VAL A 82 -5.60 6.97 -0.23
N VAL A 83 -5.93 7.42 0.98
CA VAL A 83 -4.96 8.05 1.90
C VAL A 83 -3.85 7.08 2.27
N ALA A 84 -4.16 5.81 2.51
CA ALA A 84 -3.17 4.77 2.78
C ALA A 84 -2.22 4.55 1.59
N ALA A 85 -2.72 4.56 0.36
CA ALA A 85 -1.89 4.45 -0.84
C ALA A 85 -0.91 5.64 -0.98
N ILE A 86 -1.37 6.86 -0.68
CA ILE A 86 -0.52 8.06 -0.66
C ILE A 86 0.51 7.97 0.47
N GLY A 87 0.10 7.54 1.65
CA GLY A 87 1.01 7.29 2.77
C GLY A 87 2.12 6.31 2.40
N LEU A 88 1.76 5.21 1.71
CA LEU A 88 2.72 4.24 1.20
C LEU A 88 3.72 4.89 0.24
N LEU A 89 3.27 5.78 -0.66
CA LEU A 89 4.15 6.50 -1.58
C LEU A 89 5.21 7.31 -0.81
N LEU A 90 4.76 8.09 0.16
CA LEU A 90 5.59 9.06 0.87
C LEU A 90 6.53 8.43 1.89
N LEU A 91 6.16 7.27 2.45
CA LEU A 91 6.90 6.59 3.52
C LEU A 91 8.40 6.41 3.21
N PRO A 92 8.80 5.79 2.08
CA PRO A 92 10.22 5.65 1.77
C PRO A 92 10.89 7.01 1.52
N HIS A 93 10.21 7.97 0.89
CA HIS A 93 10.77 9.30 0.69
C HIS A 93 11.09 10.01 2.02
N ALA A 94 10.17 9.95 2.98
CA ALA A 94 10.34 10.56 4.29
C ALA A 94 11.46 9.90 5.10
N VAL A 95 11.52 8.56 5.13
CA VAL A 95 12.54 7.82 5.87
C VAL A 95 13.94 8.13 5.34
N TYR A 96 14.13 8.08 4.03
CA TYR A 96 15.45 8.36 3.45
C TYR A 96 15.86 9.82 3.59
N TYR A 97 14.91 10.77 3.57
CA TYR A 97 15.20 12.16 3.86
C TYR A 97 15.71 12.36 5.29
N MET A 98 15.06 11.73 6.29
CA MET A 98 15.51 11.81 7.68
C MET A 98 16.87 11.15 7.88
N GLN A 99 17.11 10.00 7.25
CA GLN A 99 18.40 9.31 7.33
C GLN A 99 19.54 10.15 6.76
N ASP A 100 19.33 10.78 5.61
CA ASP A 100 20.31 11.66 4.96
C ASP A 100 20.67 12.85 5.85
N ARG A 101 19.66 13.50 6.46
CA ARG A 101 19.86 14.62 7.39
C ARG A 101 20.65 14.25 8.63
N VAL A 102 20.33 13.10 9.23
CA VAL A 102 21.07 12.59 10.38
C VAL A 102 22.51 12.24 10.00
N HIS A 103 22.75 11.77 8.78
CA HIS A 103 24.11 11.50 8.30
C HIS A 103 24.91 12.80 8.16
N GLU A 104 24.33 13.82 7.53
CA GLU A 104 24.94 15.15 7.41
C GLU A 104 25.25 15.78 8.78
N GLU A 105 24.35 15.68 9.77
CA GLU A 105 24.55 16.27 11.09
C GLU A 105 25.62 15.56 11.95
N ASN A 106 25.84 14.26 11.75
CA ASN A 106 26.78 13.46 12.56
C ASN A 106 28.16 13.26 11.91
N GLU A 107 28.34 13.62 10.63
CA GLU A 107 29.65 13.59 9.95
C GLU A 107 30.47 14.90 10.16
N HIS A 108 30.04 15.76 11.08
CA HIS A 108 30.77 16.96 11.54
C HIS A 108 31.51 16.74 12.86
#